data_AF-A0A084G4D0-F1
#
_entry.id   AF-A0A084G4D0-F1
#
_cell.length_a   1.000
_cell.length_b   1.000
_cell.length_c   1.000
_cell.angle_alpha   90.00
_cell.angle_beta   90.00
_cell.angle_gamma   90.00
#
_symmetry.space_group_name_H-M   'P 1'
#
loop_
_entity.id
_entity.type
_entity.pdbx_description
1 polymer ?
#
loop_
_entity_poly.entity_id
_entity_poly.type
_entity_poly.pdbx_seq_one_letter_code
_entity_poly.pdbx_strand_id
1 'polypeptide(L)'
;MNQEMAEKQEKVAAQVDVQTADDDDEPDEWEQRIDKTGCAAENAKMTDCYFERKDWRACAAELAAFQQCWKKNHNDERTSMKDVEK
;
A
#
# COMPACT_ATOMS: atom_id res chain seq x y z
N MET A 1 -14.87 4.77 -52.08
CA MET A 1 -15.12 4.08 -50.80
C MET A 1 -14.06 4.56 -49.82
N ASN A 2 -14.39 5.68 -49.19
CA ASN A 2 -13.75 6.39 -48.07
C ASN A 2 -12.91 5.41 -47.21
N GLN A 3 -11.58 5.43 -47.06
CA GLN A 3 -10.62 6.53 -46.80
C GLN A 3 -11.19 7.65 -45.94
N GLU A 4 -10.55 7.87 -44.79
CA GLU A 4 -10.77 8.95 -43.80
C GLU A 4 -11.79 8.65 -42.69
N MET A 5 -11.35 7.90 -41.67
CA MET A 5 -11.94 7.94 -40.33
C MET A 5 -10.92 8.60 -39.39
N ALA A 6 -10.84 9.92 -39.51
CA ALA A 6 -10.25 10.79 -38.50
C ALA A 6 -11.34 11.77 -38.04
N GLU A 7 -11.37 12.03 -36.73
CA GLU A 7 -12.08 13.14 -36.08
C GLU A 7 -13.59 12.97 -35.83
N LYS A 8 -13.96 12.44 -34.66
CA LYS A 8 -14.50 13.25 -33.54
C LYS A 8 -15.16 12.38 -32.45
N GLN A 9 -14.54 12.46 -31.26
CA GLN A 9 -15.19 12.65 -29.95
C GLN A 9 -16.15 11.58 -29.42
N GLU A 10 -15.63 10.73 -28.54
CA GLU A 10 -16.27 10.45 -27.26
C GLU A 10 -15.20 10.47 -26.16
N LYS A 11 -14.97 11.66 -25.60
CA LYS A 11 -14.22 11.84 -24.35
C LYS A 11 -15.19 11.57 -23.19
N VAL A 12 -14.63 10.98 -22.13
CA VAL A 12 -15.16 10.85 -20.76
C VAL A 12 -15.91 9.54 -20.45
N ALA A 13 -15.17 8.53 -20.02
CA ALA A 13 -15.48 7.80 -18.79
C ALA A 13 -14.28 6.97 -18.31
N ALA A 14 -13.90 7.22 -17.06
CA ALA A 14 -13.15 6.31 -16.18
C ALA A 14 -11.71 5.96 -16.60
N GLN A 15 -10.82 6.91 -16.31
CA GLN A 15 -9.45 6.63 -15.91
C GLN A 15 -9.53 5.72 -14.66
N VAL A 16 -9.49 4.41 -14.87
CA VAL A 16 -9.23 3.47 -13.79
C VAL A 16 -7.72 3.30 -13.80
N ASP A 17 -7.07 3.99 -12.86
CA ASP A 17 -5.67 3.77 -12.52
C ASP A 17 -5.58 2.37 -11.87
N VAL A 18 -5.68 1.33 -12.69
CA VAL A 18 -5.15 0.01 -12.36
C VAL A 18 -3.66 0.18 -12.47
N GLN A 19 -3.02 0.46 -11.33
CA GLN A 19 -1.59 0.25 -11.20
C GLN A 19 -1.29 -1.18 -11.66
N THR A 20 -0.33 -1.22 -12.56
CA THR A 20 0.01 -2.30 -13.46
C THR A 20 0.51 -3.52 -12.69
N ALA A 21 -0.10 -4.67 -12.99
CA ALA A 21 0.51 -5.97 -12.75
C ALA A 21 1.65 -6.17 -13.77
N ASP A 22 2.85 -5.69 -13.46
CA ASP A 22 4.16 -6.15 -13.98
C ASP A 22 5.29 -5.40 -13.26
N ASP A 23 5.64 -5.82 -12.03
CA ASP A 23 6.93 -5.50 -11.39
C ASP A 23 7.22 -6.56 -10.31
N ASP A 24 7.71 -7.73 -10.72
CA ASP A 24 8.00 -8.86 -9.83
C ASP A 24 9.33 -8.66 -9.03
N ASP A 25 10.01 -7.51 -9.22
CA ASP A 25 11.31 -7.19 -8.63
C ASP A 25 11.31 -5.89 -7.77
N GLU A 26 10.34 -4.97 -7.90
CA GLU A 26 10.20 -3.81 -7.02
C GLU A 26 9.19 -4.04 -5.88
N PRO A 27 9.56 -3.75 -4.61
CA PRO A 27 8.60 -3.73 -3.51
C PRO A 27 7.53 -2.67 -3.77
N ASP A 28 6.27 -3.02 -3.51
CA ASP A 28 5.15 -2.09 -3.71
C ASP A 28 5.31 -0.81 -2.85
N GLU A 29 4.56 0.25 -3.18
CA GLU A 29 4.68 1.52 -2.45
C GLU A 29 4.45 1.39 -0.93
N TRP A 30 3.62 0.44 -0.49
CA TRP A 30 3.38 0.18 0.92
C TRP A 30 4.57 -0.56 1.53
N GLU A 31 5.08 -1.62 0.91
CA GLU A 31 6.29 -2.31 1.37
C GLU A 31 7.47 -1.34 1.51
N GLN A 32 7.69 -0.47 0.53
CA GLN A 32 8.71 0.56 0.63
C GLN A 32 8.50 1.53 1.81
N ARG A 33 7.25 1.85 2.16
CA ARG A 33 6.94 2.71 3.30
C ARG A 33 7.20 2.01 4.62
N ILE A 34 6.93 0.70 4.72
CA ILE A 34 7.17 -0.05 5.96
C ILE A 34 8.66 -0.27 6.19
N ASP A 35 9.45 -0.53 5.15
CA ASP A 35 10.90 -0.67 5.26
C ASP A 35 11.56 0.59 5.82
N LYS A 36 11.09 1.76 5.38
CA LYS A 36 11.56 3.07 5.87
C LYS A 36 11.18 3.35 7.33
N THR A 37 10.34 2.54 7.98
CA THR A 37 9.96 2.70 9.39
C THR A 37 10.88 2.00 10.38
N GLY A 38 11.74 1.08 9.89
CA GLY A 38 12.55 0.21 10.74
C GLY A 38 11.75 -0.90 11.45
N CYS A 39 10.48 -1.09 11.11
CA CYS A 39 9.57 -2.08 11.72
C CYS A 39 9.05 -3.14 10.75
N ALA A 40 9.76 -3.36 9.63
CA ALA A 40 9.35 -4.30 8.60
C ALA A 40 9.26 -5.74 9.13
N ALA A 41 10.16 -6.16 10.02
CA ALA A 41 10.15 -7.51 10.59
C ALA A 41 8.91 -7.79 11.45
N GLU A 42 8.50 -6.83 12.28
CA GLU A 42 7.28 -6.94 13.08
C GLU A 42 6.03 -6.89 12.20
N ASN A 43 6.03 -6.07 11.15
CA ASN A 43 4.95 -6.03 10.17
C ASN A 43 4.80 -7.37 9.43
N ALA A 44 5.91 -7.96 8.98
CA ALA A 44 5.91 -9.27 8.33
C ALA A 44 5.27 -10.34 9.23
N LYS A 45 5.70 -10.44 10.50
CA LYS A 45 5.12 -11.38 11.48
C LYS A 45 3.62 -11.18 11.69
N MET A 46 3.18 -9.93 11.74
CA MET A 46 1.76 -9.59 11.87
C MET A 46 0.97 -10.01 10.63
N THR A 47 1.49 -9.70 9.44
CA THR A 47 0.88 -10.08 8.15
C THR A 47 0.85 -11.60 7.98
N ASP A 48 1.92 -12.30 8.34
CA ASP A 48 2.02 -13.76 8.32
C ASP A 48 0.97 -14.39 9.25
N CYS A 49 0.86 -13.90 10.49
CA CYS A 49 -0.16 -14.37 11.43
C CYS A 49 -1.57 -14.19 10.87
N TYR A 50 -1.87 -13.03 10.27
CA TYR A 50 -3.17 -12.82 9.62
C TYR A 50 -3.33 -13.74 8.41
N PHE A 51 -2.28 -13.96 7.62
CA PHE A 51 -2.37 -14.82 6.45
C PHE A 51 -2.70 -16.27 6.82
N GLU A 52 -2.11 -16.78 7.89
CA GLU A 52 -2.35 -18.11 8.44
C GLU A 52 -3.75 -18.24 9.07
N ARG A 53 -4.15 -17.25 9.89
CA ARG A 53 -5.34 -17.36 10.74
C ARG A 53 -6.59 -16.71 10.15
N LYS A 54 -6.41 -15.74 9.28
CA LYS A 54 -7.43 -14.83 8.73
C LYS A 54 -8.24 -14.08 9.81
N ASP A 55 -7.68 -13.94 11.01
CA ASP A 55 -8.27 -13.19 12.12
C ASP A 55 -7.22 -12.35 12.85
N TRP A 56 -7.32 -11.03 12.70
CA TRP A 56 -6.40 -10.08 13.33
C TRP A 56 -6.50 -10.08 14.86
N ARG A 57 -7.63 -10.50 15.45
CA ARG A 57 -7.78 -10.58 16.92
C ARG A 57 -6.92 -11.69 17.50
N ALA A 58 -6.74 -12.78 16.75
CA ALA A 58 -5.87 -13.88 17.12
C ALA A 58 -4.38 -13.52 17.01
N CYS A 59 -4.04 -12.37 16.40
CA CYS A 59 -2.68 -11.85 16.20
C CYS A 59 -2.36 -10.66 17.12
N ALA A 60 -3.03 -10.56 18.27
CA ALA A 60 -2.87 -9.44 19.19
C ALA A 60 -1.42 -9.28 19.70
N ALA A 61 -0.68 -10.38 19.81
CA ALA A 61 0.72 -10.36 20.25
C ALA A 61 1.63 -9.72 19.19
N GLU A 62 1.46 -10.10 17.93
CA GLU A 62 2.19 -9.54 16.79
C GLU A 62 1.84 -8.06 16.59
N LEU A 63 0.56 -7.71 16.75
CA LEU A 63 0.08 -6.33 16.71
C LEU A 63 0.73 -5.48 17.81
N ALA A 64 0.85 -6.02 19.02
CA ALA A 64 1.48 -5.33 20.14
C ALA A 64 3.00 -5.16 19.93
N ALA A 65 3.67 -6.16 19.35
CA ALA A 65 5.08 -6.08 18.99
C ALA A 65 5.33 -4.98 17.94
N PHE A 66 4.50 -4.93 16.89
CA PHE A 66 4.55 -3.88 15.88
C PHE A 66 4.36 -2.49 16.48
N GLN A 67 3.35 -2.29 17.34
CA GLN A 67 3.13 -1.02 18.03
C GLN A 67 4.31 -0.59 18.91
N GLN A 68 4.96 -1.55 19.59
CA GLN A 68 6.15 -1.26 20.39
C GLN A 68 7.32 -0.82 19.51
N CYS A 69 7.55 -1.51 18.38
CA CYS A 69 8.55 -1.08 17.40
C CYS A 69 8.24 0.32 16.88
N TRP A 70 6.97 0.59 16.56
CA TRP A 70 6.50 1.86 16.01
C TRP A 70 6.86 3.03 16.93
N LYS A 71 6.53 2.91 18.22
CA LYS A 71 6.85 3.92 19.24
C LYS A 71 8.35 4.10 19.44
N LYS A 72 9.12 3.01 19.45
CA LYS A 72 10.59 3.06 19.62
C LYS A 72 11.29 3.79 18.47
N ASN A 73 10.75 3.69 17.26
CA ASN A 73 11.28 4.36 16.07
C ASN A 73 10.65 5.76 15.86
N HIS A 74 9.88 6.26 16.82
CA HIS A 74 9.23 7.58 16.74
C HIS A 74 8.36 7.76 15.48
N ASN A 75 7.75 6.68 15.00
CA ASN A 75 6.95 6.70 13.78
C ASN A 75 5.58 7.37 13.97
N ASP A 76 5.23 7.78 15.18
CA ASP A 76 3.97 8.47 15.52
C ASP A 76 3.82 9.80 14.75
N GLU A 77 4.92 10.47 14.41
CA GLU A 77 4.89 11.71 13.63
C GLU A 77 4.61 11.47 12.14
N ARG A 78 4.84 10.24 11.65
CA ARG A 78 4.62 9.87 10.24
C ARG A 78 3.15 9.70 9.88
N THR A 79 2.26 9.61 10.87
CA THR A 79 0.83 9.39 10.67
C THR A 79 0.02 10.67 10.56
N SER A 80 0.66 11.84 10.53
CA SER A 80 -0.04 13.08 10.22
C SER A 80 -0.64 13.00 8.81
N MET A 81 -1.94 13.29 8.68
CA MET A 81 -2.57 13.44 7.36
C MET A 81 -1.80 14.53 6.60
N LYS A 82 -1.13 14.15 5.51
CA LYS A 82 -0.63 15.12 4.54
C LYS A 82 -1.78 15.38 3.59
N ASP A 83 -2.39 16.55 3.68
CA ASP A 83 -3.32 17.01 2.66
C ASP A 83 -2.56 17.04 1.33
N VAL A 84 -2.90 16.13 0.43
CA VAL A 84 -2.40 16.18 -0.95
C VAL A 84 -3.24 17.25 -1.63
N GLU A 85 -2.72 18.48 -1.71
CA GLU A 85 -3.33 19.53 -2.52
C GLU A 85 -3.43 19.02 -3.97
N LYS A 86 -4.66 19.02 -4.49
CA LYS A 86 -5.04 18.46 -5.78
C LYS A 86 -4.88 19.47 -6.91
#